data_AF-A0A8E0QUU2-F1
#
_entry.id   AF-A0A8E0QUU2-F1
#
_cell.length_a   1.000
_cell.length_b   1.000
_cell.length_c   1.000
_cell.angle_alpha   90.00
_cell.angle_beta   90.00
_cell.angle_gamma   90.00
#
_symmetry.space_group_name_H-M   'P 1'
#
loop_
_entity.id
_entity.type
_entity.pdbx_description
1 polymer ?
#
loop_
_entity_poly.entity_id
_entity_poly.type
_entity_poly.pdbx_seq_one_letter_code
_entity_poly.pdbx_strand_id
1 'polypeptide(L)'
;MEGIERKGAIPWGDNPDYKVFRHVVNDYGADPTGQRDSTAAIQRAIDDGKRCGAACNGATTKNAIVYFPPGTYLVSSSISIYFGTQIIGDANNWPTIRAASSFVGLGVLSTDVYVDNGGDGPDGNALEWYINIAWFYSQIRNLKIDITASNRGAYVAALHYQVAQAMTIENVEIIADSATVGVETFKLSMYAENGSGGVMSDITFTGGSFGIYGGSQPFSAARLTFNGCNTAVEVIWDWGWVWKSITVKNAKVGFPLYNDANGQIPGSVTIIDSVFSGTETFAIEMAIPVDVMDSGFTGLVLDNVRLDRPIKDHWSDNLILSSGYYKSYVMGAMYKENKRSWTNGLKDYDREPSLLGPSVAGLDVGPYFERPGDQYADKTAVDFVHLKDEGAAGDGSTDDTVAVQNAFNKYGDGSKIILVDAGTYIIKHTVTVPKNAKIIGETWSQFAASGGYFGDASKPRSCLGKGPTPGVILMEWNVAAESAGSAVLWDVHCPPITTGTNPSSCQVASMLLHVTKRASGYFDNMWLWVADHMIDDPLLDDPLNSMEQLSMYSARGMLIESQKATWLYGTASEHSVFY
;
A
#
# COMPACT_ATOMS: atom_id res chain seq x y z
N MET A 1 15.36 12.40 6.37
CA MET A 1 14.11 13.01 6.89
C MET A 1 14.34 13.84 8.14
N GLU A 2 14.93 13.32 9.22
CA GLU A 2 15.04 13.99 10.54
C GLU A 2 15.44 15.48 10.51
N GLY A 3 16.56 15.81 9.88
CA GLY A 3 17.15 17.16 9.91
C GLY A 3 16.62 18.17 8.89
N ILE A 4 15.56 17.85 8.14
CA ILE A 4 14.93 18.82 7.22
C ILE A 4 14.00 19.76 7.99
N GLU A 5 13.93 21.02 7.59
CA GLU A 5 13.04 22.01 8.21
C GLU A 5 11.57 21.60 8.03
N ARG A 6 10.69 21.97 8.97
CA ARG A 6 9.26 21.64 8.91
C ARG A 6 8.46 22.87 8.51
N LYS A 7 7.91 22.85 7.28
CA LYS A 7 7.07 23.92 6.72
C LYS A 7 5.68 23.45 6.31
N GLY A 8 5.37 22.16 6.51
CA GLY A 8 4.06 21.58 6.23
C GLY A 8 2.93 22.21 7.05
N ALA A 9 1.75 22.29 6.44
CA ALA A 9 0.53 22.77 7.06
C ALA A 9 -0.69 22.01 6.50
N ILE A 10 -1.82 22.03 7.23
CA ILE A 10 -3.10 21.47 6.77
C ILE A 10 -4.13 22.60 6.62
N PRO A 11 -4.20 23.26 5.45
CA PRO A 11 -4.96 24.51 5.30
C PRO A 11 -6.47 24.38 5.48
N TRP A 12 -7.04 23.18 5.29
CA TRP A 12 -8.48 22.91 5.48
C TRP A 12 -8.79 22.14 6.76
N GLY A 13 -7.83 22.03 7.69
CA GLY A 13 -8.00 21.30 8.96
C GLY A 13 -8.39 22.14 10.16
N ASP A 14 -8.73 23.42 9.95
CA ASP A 14 -9.17 24.39 10.96
C ASP A 14 -8.26 24.51 12.19
N ASN A 15 -6.98 24.20 12.04
CA ASN A 15 -5.96 24.33 13.08
C ASN A 15 -4.63 24.80 12.47
N PRO A 16 -4.29 26.10 12.57
CA PRO A 16 -3.05 26.64 12.02
C PRO A 16 -1.80 26.12 12.75
N ASP A 17 -1.95 25.62 13.98
CA ASP A 17 -0.86 25.08 14.81
C ASP A 17 -0.72 23.55 14.68
N TYR A 18 -1.45 22.93 13.74
CA TYR A 18 -1.41 21.49 13.54
C TYR A 18 -0.01 21.03 13.11
N LYS A 19 0.60 20.17 13.92
CA LYS A 19 1.92 19.61 13.63
C LYS A 19 1.77 18.46 12.63
N VAL A 20 2.33 18.57 11.43
CA VAL A 20 2.33 17.48 10.45
C VAL A 20 3.37 16.42 10.79
N PHE A 21 4.58 16.85 11.17
CA PHE A 21 5.70 15.97 11.51
C PHE A 21 5.87 15.88 13.03
N ARG A 22 6.09 14.66 13.53
CA ARG A 22 6.17 14.37 14.97
C ARG A 22 7.33 13.44 15.24
N HIS A 23 8.27 13.87 16.07
CA HIS A 23 9.46 13.10 16.40
C HIS A 23 9.31 12.40 17.75
N VAL A 24 9.18 11.06 17.77
CA VAL A 24 8.77 10.32 18.98
C VAL A 24 9.68 10.53 20.20
N VAL A 25 10.99 10.75 19.99
CA VAL A 25 11.96 11.01 21.07
C VAL A 25 11.91 12.47 21.51
N ASN A 26 12.35 13.38 20.64
CA ASN A 26 12.49 14.81 20.95
C ASN A 26 11.17 15.51 21.35
N ASP A 27 10.05 15.14 20.75
CA ASP A 27 8.78 15.84 20.97
C ASP A 27 7.91 15.15 22.03
N TYR A 28 7.98 13.82 22.15
CA TYR A 28 7.05 13.03 22.99
C TYR A 28 7.72 12.17 24.07
N GLY A 29 9.06 12.11 24.09
CA GLY A 29 9.84 11.49 25.16
C GLY A 29 9.94 9.96 25.09
N ALA A 30 9.78 9.35 23.91
CA ALA A 30 10.03 7.93 23.72
C ALA A 30 11.51 7.59 24.05
N ASP A 31 11.74 6.39 24.57
CA ASP A 31 13.07 5.93 24.96
C ASP A 31 13.69 5.05 23.86
N PRO A 32 14.65 5.57 23.07
CA PRO A 32 15.28 4.80 21.99
C PRO A 32 16.30 3.77 22.50
N THR A 33 16.51 3.66 23.82
CA THR A 33 17.44 2.67 24.40
C THR A 33 16.80 1.32 24.66
N GLY A 34 15.46 1.24 24.66
CA GLY A 34 14.70 0.04 24.97
C GLY A 34 14.64 -0.30 26.47
N GLN A 35 15.11 0.59 27.34
CA GLN A 35 15.11 0.37 28.79
C GLN A 35 13.78 0.73 29.45
N ARG A 36 13.12 1.79 28.97
CA ARG A 36 11.80 2.21 29.43
C ARG A 36 10.74 1.96 28.38
N ASP A 37 9.53 1.72 28.87
CA ASP A 37 8.35 1.59 28.04
C ASP A 37 8.07 2.91 27.29
N SER A 38 8.01 2.81 25.96
CA SER A 38 7.75 3.92 25.03
C SER A 38 6.32 3.97 24.53
N THR A 39 5.45 3.04 24.95
CA THR A 39 4.08 2.87 24.43
C THR A 39 3.30 4.16 24.49
N ALA A 40 3.22 4.77 25.69
CA ALA A 40 2.48 6.01 25.88
C ALA A 40 3.10 7.21 25.15
N ALA A 41 4.42 7.24 24.96
CA ALA A 41 5.09 8.32 24.23
C ALA A 41 4.82 8.24 22.73
N ILE A 42 4.88 7.03 22.17
CA ILE A 42 4.58 6.77 20.77
C ILE A 42 3.09 7.03 20.50
N GLN A 43 2.19 6.55 21.35
CA GLN A 43 0.76 6.79 21.18
C GLN A 43 0.43 8.28 21.25
N ARG A 44 1.02 9.04 22.19
CA ARG A 44 0.86 10.51 22.21
C ARG A 44 1.34 11.18 20.92
N ALA A 45 2.41 10.68 20.30
CA ALA A 45 2.85 11.17 19.00
C ALA A 45 1.83 10.85 17.91
N ILE A 46 1.10 9.74 17.99
CA ILE A 46 0.03 9.44 17.03
C ILE A 46 -1.21 10.29 17.29
N ASP A 47 -1.59 10.51 18.55
CA ASP A 47 -2.86 11.15 18.93
C ASP A 47 -2.84 12.68 18.77
N ASP A 48 -1.66 13.31 18.84
CA ASP A 48 -1.53 14.77 18.94
C ASP A 48 -2.16 15.52 17.75
N GLY A 49 -3.00 16.51 18.08
CA GLY A 49 -3.68 17.38 17.12
C GLY A 49 -5.17 17.08 16.87
N LYS A 50 -5.86 16.39 17.81
CA LYS A 50 -7.28 15.94 17.69
C LYS A 50 -7.51 15.24 16.34
N ARG A 51 -6.80 14.13 16.16
CA ARG A 51 -6.82 13.36 14.92
C ARG A 51 -7.98 12.38 14.86
N CYS A 52 -8.16 11.76 13.70
CA CYS A 52 -9.18 10.75 13.45
C CYS A 52 -8.72 9.40 14.01
N GLY A 53 -9.19 9.08 15.22
CA GLY A 53 -8.98 7.83 15.93
C GLY A 53 -10.31 7.14 16.20
N ALA A 54 -10.52 6.69 17.44
CA ALA A 54 -11.80 6.12 17.87
C ALA A 54 -12.99 7.03 17.49
N ALA A 55 -14.05 6.41 16.96
CA ALA A 55 -15.29 7.08 16.54
C ALA A 55 -15.16 8.07 15.36
N CYS A 56 -14.12 7.94 14.54
CA CYS A 56 -13.95 8.68 13.31
C CYS A 56 -13.61 7.73 12.16
N ASN A 57 -14.39 7.73 11.08
CA ASN A 57 -14.18 6.80 9.97
C ASN A 57 -13.19 7.28 8.90
N GLY A 58 -12.87 8.59 8.86
CA GLY A 58 -11.88 9.14 7.93
C GLY A 58 -11.66 10.65 8.09
N ALA A 59 -10.42 11.10 7.87
CA ALA A 59 -10.11 12.54 7.82
C ALA A 59 -8.81 12.82 7.07
N THR A 60 -8.90 13.42 5.89
CA THR A 60 -7.74 13.88 5.10
C THR A 60 -7.13 15.17 5.66
N THR A 61 -7.91 15.87 6.49
CA THR A 61 -7.51 17.12 7.16
C THR A 61 -6.73 16.90 8.46
N LYS A 62 -6.38 15.66 8.80
CA LYS A 62 -5.70 15.29 10.05
C LYS A 62 -4.55 14.30 9.85
N ASN A 63 -3.90 14.33 8.69
CA ASN A 63 -2.80 13.41 8.37
C ASN A 63 -1.50 13.77 9.10
N ALA A 64 -0.68 12.76 9.37
CA ALA A 64 0.51 12.88 10.21
C ALA A 64 1.68 12.05 9.69
N ILE A 65 2.92 12.55 9.86
CA ILE A 65 4.11 11.70 9.95
C ILE A 65 4.48 11.55 11.43
N VAL A 66 4.66 10.29 11.84
CA VAL A 66 5.25 9.92 13.13
C VAL A 66 6.60 9.27 12.85
N TYR A 67 7.66 10.00 13.19
CA TYR A 67 9.03 9.65 12.86
C TYR A 67 9.77 9.02 14.03
N PHE A 68 10.47 7.93 13.74
CA PHE A 68 11.27 7.16 14.67
C PHE A 68 12.76 7.28 14.30
N PRO A 69 13.58 8.01 15.08
CA PRO A 69 15.03 7.98 14.88
C PRO A 69 15.60 6.60 15.27
N PRO A 70 16.86 6.29 14.92
CA PRO A 70 17.47 5.00 15.23
C PRO A 70 17.42 4.68 16.71
N GLY A 71 17.05 3.44 17.05
CA GLY A 71 16.90 3.00 18.43
C GLY A 71 16.09 1.72 18.57
N THR A 72 15.95 1.27 19.81
CA THR A 72 15.00 0.23 20.21
C THR A 72 13.94 0.84 21.11
N TYR A 73 12.67 0.64 20.78
CA TYR A 73 11.54 1.18 21.52
C TYR A 73 10.76 0.02 22.11
N LEU A 74 10.84 -0.14 23.43
CA LEU A 74 10.11 -1.18 24.15
C LEU A 74 8.63 -0.76 24.27
N VAL A 75 7.70 -1.64 23.94
CA VAL A 75 6.25 -1.39 24.09
C VAL A 75 5.55 -2.54 24.80
N SER A 76 4.56 -2.25 25.64
CA SER A 76 3.81 -3.25 26.43
C SER A 76 2.33 -3.36 26.07
N SER A 77 1.83 -2.55 25.13
CA SER A 77 0.53 -2.74 24.51
C SER A 77 0.52 -2.31 23.06
N SER A 78 -0.55 -2.63 22.33
CA SER A 78 -0.76 -2.16 20.96
C SER A 78 -0.57 -0.65 20.83
N ILE A 79 0.08 -0.26 19.74
CA ILE A 79 0.10 1.11 19.23
C ILE A 79 -0.97 1.20 18.14
N SER A 80 -2.03 1.94 18.42
CA SER A 80 -3.14 2.15 17.49
C SER A 80 -2.78 3.23 16.49
N ILE A 81 -2.70 2.87 15.20
CA ILE A 81 -2.40 3.79 14.11
C ILE A 81 -3.69 4.52 13.71
N TYR A 82 -3.62 5.85 13.68
CA TYR A 82 -4.77 6.71 13.35
C TYR A 82 -4.90 6.97 11.85
N PHE A 83 -6.06 7.42 11.38
CA PHE A 83 -6.31 7.66 9.95
C PHE A 83 -5.30 8.64 9.36
N GLY A 84 -4.78 8.33 8.17
CA GLY A 84 -3.82 9.19 7.48
C GLY A 84 -2.46 9.31 8.21
N THR A 85 -2.00 8.26 8.90
CA THR A 85 -0.71 8.26 9.61
C THR A 85 0.38 7.58 8.80
N GLN A 86 1.52 8.24 8.62
CA GLN A 86 2.74 7.62 8.12
C GLN A 86 3.69 7.34 9.30
N ILE A 87 3.84 6.06 9.65
CA ILE A 87 4.83 5.54 10.59
C ILE A 87 6.15 5.35 9.84
N ILE A 88 7.13 6.22 10.09
CA ILE A 88 8.38 6.26 9.32
C ILE A 88 9.58 6.13 10.26
N GLY A 89 10.35 5.06 10.11
CA GLY A 89 11.67 4.95 10.72
C GLY A 89 12.77 5.64 9.92
N ASP A 90 13.89 5.90 10.57
CA ASP A 90 15.12 6.34 9.91
C ASP A 90 15.54 5.32 8.84
N ALA A 91 15.67 5.76 7.59
CA ALA A 91 15.98 4.90 6.45
C ALA A 91 17.44 4.38 6.43
N ASN A 92 18.36 5.06 7.14
CA ASN A 92 19.78 4.70 7.20
C ASN A 92 20.08 3.69 8.31
N ASN A 93 19.32 3.74 9.42
CA ASN A 93 19.44 2.82 10.53
C ASN A 93 18.06 2.56 11.15
N TRP A 94 17.41 1.50 10.67
CA TRP A 94 16.00 1.24 10.98
C TRP A 94 15.78 1.04 12.49
N PRO A 95 14.88 1.80 13.11
CA PRO A 95 14.48 1.57 14.49
C PRO A 95 13.78 0.21 14.67
N THR A 96 13.90 -0.33 15.87
CA THR A 96 13.19 -1.55 16.30
C THR A 96 12.09 -1.20 17.29
N ILE A 97 10.85 -1.56 17.00
CA ILE A 97 9.76 -1.57 17.98
C ILE A 97 9.69 -2.98 18.55
N ARG A 98 9.99 -3.12 19.84
CA ARG A 98 10.09 -4.43 20.52
C ARG A 98 8.94 -4.60 21.50
N ALA A 99 8.18 -5.68 21.36
CA ALA A 99 7.20 -6.09 22.35
C ALA A 99 7.90 -6.51 23.65
N ALA A 100 7.44 -5.99 24.79
CA ALA A 100 7.87 -6.42 26.11
C ALA A 100 7.38 -7.85 26.40
N SER A 101 8.00 -8.52 27.36
CA SER A 101 7.52 -9.82 27.84
C SER A 101 6.13 -9.77 28.46
N SER A 102 5.73 -8.59 28.94
CA SER A 102 4.39 -8.29 29.47
C SER A 102 3.42 -7.75 28.42
N PHE A 103 3.77 -7.80 27.13
CA PHE A 103 2.93 -7.23 26.07
C PHE A 103 1.52 -7.84 26.06
N VAL A 104 0.51 -6.98 25.97
CA VAL A 104 -0.90 -7.36 25.81
C VAL A 104 -1.51 -6.52 24.67
N GLY A 105 -2.08 -7.18 23.67
CA GLY A 105 -2.72 -6.55 22.52
C GLY A 105 -2.80 -7.48 21.33
N LEU A 106 -3.61 -7.12 20.33
CA LEU A 106 -3.77 -7.90 19.10
C LEU A 106 -2.49 -7.86 18.24
N GLY A 107 -1.98 -6.65 17.97
CA GLY A 107 -0.72 -6.42 17.27
C GLY A 107 0.14 -5.35 17.94
N VAL A 108 1.46 -5.42 17.83
CA VAL A 108 2.37 -4.34 18.30
C VAL A 108 2.02 -3.02 17.63
N LEU A 109 1.84 -3.05 16.31
CA LEU A 109 1.16 -2.01 15.56
C LEU A 109 -0.22 -2.54 15.15
N SER A 110 -1.26 -1.72 15.30
CA SER A 110 -2.63 -2.05 14.92
C SER A 110 -3.17 -0.97 14.00
N THR A 111 -3.53 -1.33 12.77
CA THR A 111 -4.10 -0.38 11.81
C THR A 111 -5.58 -0.12 12.03
N ASP A 112 -6.29 -1.07 12.62
CA ASP A 112 -7.67 -0.91 13.08
C ASP A 112 -7.82 -1.51 14.49
N VAL A 113 -8.86 -1.12 15.22
CA VAL A 113 -9.07 -1.47 16.62
C VAL A 113 -10.52 -1.87 16.85
N TYR A 114 -10.72 -3.13 17.26
CA TYR A 114 -12.02 -3.59 17.76
C TYR A 114 -12.48 -2.76 18.96
N VAL A 115 -13.75 -2.36 18.94
CA VAL A 115 -14.40 -1.71 20.07
C VAL A 115 -14.94 -2.77 21.02
N ASP A 116 -14.35 -2.86 22.21
CA ASP A 116 -14.77 -3.82 23.23
C ASP A 116 -16.26 -3.67 23.57
N ASN A 117 -17.03 -4.75 23.36
CA ASN A 117 -18.49 -4.76 23.52
C ASN A 117 -19.22 -3.72 22.67
N GLY A 118 -18.65 -3.32 21.53
CA GLY A 118 -19.21 -2.32 20.62
C GLY A 118 -20.45 -2.77 19.85
N GLY A 119 -20.69 -4.08 19.75
CA GLY A 119 -21.76 -4.63 18.91
C GLY A 119 -21.38 -4.64 17.44
N ASP A 120 -22.37 -4.48 16.57
CA ASP A 120 -22.17 -4.44 15.12
C ASP A 120 -21.87 -3.01 14.66
N GLY A 121 -20.88 -2.86 13.79
CA GLY A 121 -20.53 -1.62 13.12
C GLY A 121 -21.47 -1.28 11.95
N PRO A 122 -21.28 -0.11 11.32
CA PRO A 122 -22.12 0.35 10.22
C PRO A 122 -22.04 -0.53 8.96
N ASP A 123 -21.02 -1.36 8.84
CA ASP A 123 -20.82 -2.34 7.77
C ASP A 123 -21.41 -3.73 8.07
N GLY A 124 -21.99 -3.90 9.27
CA GLY A 124 -22.56 -5.16 9.74
C GLY A 124 -21.55 -6.17 10.30
N ASN A 125 -20.26 -5.81 10.38
CA ASN A 125 -19.24 -6.58 11.08
C ASN A 125 -19.15 -6.15 12.55
N ALA A 126 -18.25 -6.73 13.34
CA ALA A 126 -17.99 -6.23 14.69
C ALA A 126 -17.50 -4.77 14.63
N LEU A 127 -17.97 -3.92 15.54
CA LEU A 127 -17.61 -2.51 15.54
C LEU A 127 -16.09 -2.33 15.74
N GLU A 128 -15.47 -1.68 14.78
CA GLU A 128 -14.06 -1.30 14.74
C GLU A 128 -13.94 0.24 14.74
N TRP A 129 -12.73 0.79 14.77
CA TRP A 129 -12.56 2.25 14.71
C TRP A 129 -12.83 2.78 13.31
N TYR A 130 -12.53 1.98 12.30
CA TYR A 130 -12.75 2.31 10.90
C TYR A 130 -13.57 1.23 10.22
N ILE A 131 -14.21 1.60 9.12
CA ILE A 131 -14.76 0.62 8.19
C ILE A 131 -13.58 0.07 7.38
N ASN A 132 -13.32 -1.25 7.45
CA ASN A 132 -12.13 -1.87 6.86
C ASN A 132 -11.95 -1.58 5.34
N ILE A 133 -13.03 -1.42 4.57
CA ILE A 133 -13.00 -1.07 3.14
C ILE A 133 -12.83 0.45 2.88
N ALA A 134 -12.83 1.27 3.92
CA ALA A 134 -12.70 2.72 3.87
C ALA A 134 -11.46 3.26 4.62
N TRP A 135 -10.56 2.37 5.05
CA TRP A 135 -9.35 2.70 5.77
C TRP A 135 -8.16 2.99 4.84
N PHE A 136 -7.87 4.28 4.59
CA PHE A 136 -6.96 4.74 3.54
C PHE A 136 -5.76 5.60 4.03
N TYR A 137 -4.86 5.93 3.11
CA TYR A 137 -3.86 7.03 3.17
C TYR A 137 -2.80 6.95 4.28
N SER A 138 -2.44 5.76 4.74
CA SER A 138 -1.43 5.55 5.78
C SER A 138 -0.25 4.72 5.27
N GLN A 139 0.90 4.85 5.92
CA GLN A 139 2.14 4.18 5.51
C GLN A 139 2.89 3.62 6.71
N ILE A 140 3.54 2.47 6.56
CA ILE A 140 4.47 1.90 7.54
C ILE A 140 5.78 1.59 6.83
N ARG A 141 6.90 2.21 7.22
CA ARG A 141 8.19 1.94 6.59
C ARG A 141 9.42 2.11 7.44
N ASN A 142 10.49 1.44 7.02
CA ASN A 142 11.86 1.49 7.55
C ASN A 142 11.95 1.11 9.02
N LEU A 143 11.34 -0.01 9.41
CA LEU A 143 11.32 -0.40 10.81
C LEU A 143 11.43 -1.89 10.98
N LYS A 144 11.84 -2.29 12.18
CA LYS A 144 11.81 -3.67 12.64
C LYS A 144 10.72 -3.80 13.69
N ILE A 145 9.90 -4.85 13.61
CA ILE A 145 8.93 -5.20 14.65
C ILE A 145 9.36 -6.53 15.25
N ASP A 146 9.77 -6.50 16.51
CA ASP A 146 10.34 -7.64 17.23
C ASP A 146 9.39 -8.10 18.34
N ILE A 147 8.79 -9.28 18.13
CA ILE A 147 7.90 -9.92 19.11
C ILE A 147 8.55 -11.12 19.79
N THR A 148 9.87 -11.31 19.67
CA THR A 148 10.57 -12.47 20.28
C THR A 148 10.46 -12.48 21.80
N ALA A 149 10.50 -11.31 22.44
CA ALA A 149 10.44 -11.20 23.90
C ALA A 149 9.02 -11.39 24.47
N SER A 150 7.96 -11.29 23.67
CA SER A 150 6.58 -11.47 24.15
C SER A 150 6.29 -12.91 24.59
N ASN A 151 5.23 -13.11 25.37
CA ASN A 151 4.84 -14.44 25.84
C ASN A 151 4.60 -15.41 24.67
N ARG A 152 5.31 -16.54 24.65
CA ARG A 152 5.23 -17.56 23.58
C ARG A 152 3.85 -18.17 23.39
N GLY A 153 3.05 -18.26 24.47
CA GLY A 153 1.69 -18.79 24.45
C GLY A 153 0.61 -17.75 24.15
N ALA A 154 0.97 -16.48 23.99
CA ALA A 154 0.02 -15.44 23.64
C ALA A 154 -0.18 -15.38 22.12
N TYR A 155 -1.43 -15.18 21.71
CA TYR A 155 -1.79 -14.82 20.34
C TYR A 155 -1.48 -13.34 20.15
N VAL A 156 -0.27 -13.05 19.70
CA VAL A 156 0.21 -11.69 19.47
C VAL A 156 0.71 -11.60 18.04
N ALA A 157 0.19 -10.64 17.30
CA ALA A 157 0.75 -10.23 16.03
C ALA A 157 1.87 -9.20 16.22
N ALA A 158 2.86 -9.19 15.33
CA ALA A 158 3.74 -8.01 15.23
C ALA A 158 2.96 -6.86 14.57
N LEU A 159 2.16 -7.18 13.56
CA LEU A 159 1.31 -6.22 12.87
C LEU A 159 -0.10 -6.80 12.68
N HIS A 160 -1.09 -6.10 13.22
CA HIS A 160 -2.48 -6.22 12.78
C HIS A 160 -2.69 -5.24 11.63
N TYR A 161 -2.96 -5.76 10.42
CA TYR A 161 -2.89 -5.06 9.14
C TYR A 161 -4.18 -5.16 8.32
N GLN A 162 -5.30 -4.78 8.93
CA GLN A 162 -6.59 -4.64 8.27
C GLN A 162 -6.63 -3.29 7.54
N VAL A 163 -6.59 -3.30 6.21
CA VAL A 163 -6.38 -2.09 5.38
C VAL A 163 -7.09 -2.09 4.03
N ALA A 164 -7.26 -0.89 3.45
CA ALA A 164 -7.78 -0.69 2.09
C ALA A 164 -6.76 -0.01 1.15
N GLN A 165 -7.22 0.70 0.11
CA GLN A 165 -6.37 1.33 -0.90
C GLN A 165 -5.54 2.52 -0.33
N ALA A 166 -4.50 2.92 -1.08
CA ALA A 166 -3.56 3.98 -0.68
C ALA A 166 -2.90 3.76 0.69
N MET A 167 -2.73 2.49 1.03
CA MET A 167 -2.01 2.01 2.21
C MET A 167 -0.76 1.28 1.74
N THR A 168 0.40 1.63 2.29
CA THR A 168 1.64 0.90 2.01
C THR A 168 2.34 0.43 3.26
N ILE A 169 2.89 -0.77 3.16
CA ILE A 169 3.97 -1.23 4.02
C ILE A 169 5.17 -1.57 3.15
N GLU A 170 6.30 -0.92 3.43
CA GLU A 170 7.54 -1.09 2.67
C GLU A 170 8.75 -1.11 3.59
N ASN A 171 9.80 -1.85 3.24
CA ASN A 171 11.07 -1.81 3.98
C ASN A 171 10.88 -2.13 5.47
N VAL A 172 10.31 -3.30 5.76
CA VAL A 172 10.03 -3.75 7.14
C VAL A 172 10.65 -5.12 7.41
N GLU A 173 11.20 -5.30 8.61
CA GLU A 173 11.59 -6.61 9.12
C GLU A 173 10.67 -7.01 10.28
N ILE A 174 9.98 -8.13 10.16
CA ILE A 174 9.13 -8.68 11.22
C ILE A 174 9.83 -9.91 11.81
N ILE A 175 10.06 -9.88 13.12
CA ILE A 175 10.88 -10.85 13.83
C ILE A 175 10.02 -11.51 14.91
N ALA A 176 9.78 -12.81 14.73
CA ALA A 176 9.10 -13.67 15.68
C ALA A 176 9.98 -14.87 16.02
N ASP A 177 9.71 -15.53 17.15
CA ASP A 177 10.42 -16.76 17.47
C ASP A 177 10.00 -17.87 16.50
N SER A 178 10.94 -18.67 16.01
CA SER A 178 10.61 -19.92 15.32
C SER A 178 10.01 -20.93 16.32
N ALA A 179 9.09 -21.77 15.85
CA ALA A 179 8.75 -22.96 16.63
C ALA A 179 9.98 -23.88 16.69
N THR A 180 10.26 -24.40 17.88
CA THR A 180 11.26 -25.45 18.06
C THR A 180 10.55 -26.78 18.20
N VAL A 181 11.22 -27.88 17.86
CA VAL A 181 10.63 -29.23 17.96
C VAL A 181 10.07 -29.46 19.37
N GLY A 182 8.76 -29.65 19.48
CA GLY A 182 8.05 -29.91 20.74
C GLY A 182 7.53 -28.67 21.49
N VAL A 183 7.71 -27.45 20.97
CA VAL A 183 7.17 -26.21 21.56
C VAL A 183 6.51 -25.35 20.48
N GLU A 184 5.18 -25.32 20.48
CA GLU A 184 4.40 -24.44 19.61
C GLU A 184 4.51 -22.97 20.06
N THR A 185 4.43 -22.06 19.10
CA THR A 185 4.19 -20.64 19.35
C THR A 185 2.88 -20.28 18.65
N PHE A 186 2.20 -19.22 19.11
CA PHE A 186 1.00 -18.66 18.48
C PHE A 186 1.25 -17.23 17.96
N LYS A 187 2.53 -16.87 17.83
CA LYS A 187 2.96 -15.55 17.37
C LYS A 187 2.75 -15.44 15.87
N LEU A 188 1.97 -14.44 15.49
CA LEU A 188 1.70 -14.07 14.11
C LEU A 188 2.69 -12.97 13.72
N SER A 189 3.37 -13.09 12.59
CA SER A 189 4.16 -11.95 12.13
C SER A 189 3.20 -10.85 11.64
N MET A 190 2.29 -11.19 10.72
CA MET A 190 1.21 -10.31 10.27
C MET A 190 -0.13 -11.02 10.34
N TYR A 191 -1.14 -10.31 10.85
CA TYR A 191 -2.54 -10.74 10.89
C TYR A 191 -3.41 -9.73 10.14
N ALA A 192 -4.24 -10.19 9.22
CA ALA A 192 -5.15 -9.35 8.44
C ALA A 192 -6.42 -10.14 8.06
N GLU A 193 -7.48 -10.00 8.82
CA GLU A 193 -8.72 -10.76 8.68
C GLU A 193 -9.55 -10.38 7.46
N ASN A 194 -9.49 -9.13 7.03
CA ASN A 194 -10.23 -8.58 5.90
C ASN A 194 -9.66 -7.22 5.45
N GLY A 195 -10.33 -6.59 4.48
CA GLY A 195 -9.96 -5.29 3.92
C GLY A 195 -10.17 -5.25 2.41
N SER A 196 -9.83 -4.12 1.79
CA SER A 196 -9.85 -3.93 0.33
C SER A 196 -8.49 -3.41 -0.14
N GLY A 197 -7.48 -4.21 0.15
CA GLY A 197 -6.11 -3.75 0.28
C GLY A 197 -5.43 -3.31 -1.01
N GLY A 198 -4.33 -2.60 -0.78
CA GLY A 198 -3.42 -2.06 -1.78
C GLY A 198 -2.12 -2.87 -1.90
N VAL A 199 -1.01 -2.31 -1.42
CA VAL A 199 0.35 -2.78 -1.75
C VAL A 199 1.20 -3.05 -0.52
N MET A 200 1.90 -4.17 -0.53
CA MET A 200 2.96 -4.49 0.43
C MET A 200 4.22 -4.89 -0.31
N SER A 201 5.37 -4.36 0.12
CA SER A 201 6.62 -4.73 -0.51
C SER A 201 7.85 -4.69 0.38
N ASP A 202 8.92 -5.34 -0.05
CA ASP A 202 10.24 -5.26 0.62
C ASP A 202 10.17 -5.64 2.12
N ILE A 203 9.46 -6.73 2.44
CA ILE A 203 9.28 -7.21 3.81
C ILE A 203 10.04 -8.52 4.03
N THR A 204 10.76 -8.61 5.13
CA THR A 204 11.33 -9.86 5.62
C THR A 204 10.61 -10.34 6.87
N PHE A 205 10.08 -11.56 6.80
CA PHE A 205 9.46 -12.28 7.91
C PHE A 205 10.44 -13.33 8.42
N THR A 206 10.80 -13.26 9.70
CA THR A 206 11.70 -14.23 10.35
C THR A 206 10.97 -14.94 11.48
N GLY A 207 10.87 -16.28 11.39
CA GLY A 207 10.20 -17.10 12.40
C GLY A 207 8.68 -16.94 12.43
N GLY A 208 8.06 -17.26 13.56
CA GLY A 208 6.62 -17.20 13.78
C GLY A 208 5.84 -18.42 13.31
N SER A 209 4.60 -18.55 13.79
CA SER A 209 3.65 -19.56 13.33
C SER A 209 3.22 -19.27 11.90
N PHE A 210 3.01 -17.99 11.63
CA PHE A 210 2.66 -17.49 10.31
C PHE A 210 3.52 -16.27 9.99
N GLY A 211 4.07 -16.23 8.78
CA GLY A 211 4.56 -14.98 8.20
C GLY A 211 3.39 -14.04 7.95
N ILE A 212 2.40 -14.50 7.17
CA ILE A 212 1.11 -13.85 7.01
C ILE A 212 0.01 -14.87 7.32
N TYR A 213 -0.92 -14.49 8.17
CA TYR A 213 -2.21 -15.16 8.35
C TYR A 213 -3.28 -14.14 7.98
N GLY A 214 -3.82 -14.20 6.76
CA GLY A 214 -4.72 -13.13 6.34
C GLY A 214 -5.45 -13.29 5.02
N GLY A 215 -6.41 -12.41 4.80
CA GLY A 215 -7.32 -12.38 3.66
C GLY A 215 -7.81 -10.96 3.39
N SER A 216 -8.13 -10.69 2.13
CA SER A 216 -8.54 -9.37 1.65
C SER A 216 -9.26 -9.51 0.31
N GLN A 217 -10.04 -8.51 -0.11
CA GLN A 217 -10.73 -8.56 -1.40
C GLN A 217 -9.74 -8.71 -2.57
N PRO A 218 -8.94 -7.67 -2.93
CA PRO A 218 -7.68 -7.88 -3.63
C PRO A 218 -6.48 -7.40 -2.80
N PHE A 219 -5.29 -7.80 -3.22
CA PHE A 219 -4.05 -7.23 -2.71
C PHE A 219 -2.89 -7.49 -3.70
N SER A 220 -1.86 -6.65 -3.66
CA SER A 220 -0.59 -6.86 -4.38
C SER A 220 0.59 -6.96 -3.40
N ALA A 221 1.27 -8.10 -3.40
CA ALA A 221 2.44 -8.36 -2.58
C ALA A 221 3.69 -8.53 -3.46
N ALA A 222 4.76 -7.79 -3.19
CA ALA A 222 5.99 -7.84 -3.98
C ALA A 222 7.26 -7.94 -3.11
N ARG A 223 8.26 -8.73 -3.52
CA ARG A 223 9.59 -8.76 -2.85
C ARG A 223 9.51 -9.12 -1.36
N LEU A 224 8.72 -10.15 -1.04
CA LEU A 224 8.59 -10.65 0.33
C LEU A 224 9.49 -11.85 0.56
N THR A 225 10.21 -11.86 1.69
CA THR A 225 11.04 -12.99 2.11
C THR A 225 10.49 -13.61 3.39
N PHE A 226 10.21 -14.90 3.36
CA PHE A 226 9.79 -15.70 4.52
C PHE A 226 10.94 -16.62 4.91
N ASN A 227 11.45 -16.48 6.13
CA ASN A 227 12.63 -17.20 6.60
C ASN A 227 12.34 -17.93 7.92
N GLY A 228 12.25 -19.26 7.87
CA GLY A 228 12.06 -20.09 9.07
C GLY A 228 10.68 -19.95 9.72
N CYS A 229 9.66 -19.50 8.98
CA CYS A 229 8.27 -19.50 9.43
C CYS A 229 7.75 -20.94 9.50
N ASN A 230 6.82 -21.27 10.41
CA ASN A 230 6.12 -22.55 10.29
C ASN A 230 5.31 -22.55 8.98
N THR A 231 4.40 -21.61 8.83
CA THR A 231 3.68 -21.35 7.59
C THR A 231 4.15 -20.01 7.04
N ALA A 232 4.60 -19.97 5.78
CA ALA A 232 5.01 -18.71 5.17
C ALA A 232 3.81 -17.77 5.03
N VAL A 233 2.75 -18.24 4.36
CA VAL A 233 1.52 -17.47 4.13
C VAL A 233 0.31 -18.39 4.18
N GLU A 234 -0.62 -18.15 5.09
CA GLU A 234 -1.96 -18.73 4.99
C GLU A 234 -2.93 -17.68 4.44
N VAL A 235 -3.49 -17.97 3.27
CA VAL A 235 -4.49 -17.12 2.61
C VAL A 235 -5.88 -17.61 3.01
N ILE A 236 -6.46 -16.97 4.02
CA ILE A 236 -7.72 -17.43 4.63
C ILE A 236 -8.94 -17.13 3.73
N TRP A 237 -8.90 -16.05 2.95
CA TRP A 237 -9.87 -15.77 1.88
C TRP A 237 -9.33 -14.66 0.96
N ASP A 238 -9.78 -14.65 -0.30
CA ASP A 238 -9.64 -13.50 -1.19
C ASP A 238 -10.66 -13.52 -2.32
N TRP A 239 -10.69 -12.47 -3.14
CA TRP A 239 -11.19 -12.55 -4.51
C TRP A 239 -10.04 -12.79 -5.49
N GLY A 240 -8.91 -12.10 -5.28
CA GLY A 240 -7.70 -12.34 -6.04
C GLY A 240 -6.47 -11.61 -5.48
N TRP A 241 -5.39 -12.36 -5.24
CA TRP A 241 -4.13 -11.80 -4.74
C TRP A 241 -2.95 -12.13 -5.68
N VAL A 242 -2.19 -11.10 -6.05
CA VAL A 242 -0.93 -11.22 -6.80
C VAL A 242 0.27 -11.22 -5.85
N TRP A 243 1.09 -12.27 -5.97
CA TRP A 243 2.30 -12.52 -5.18
C TRP A 243 3.50 -12.52 -6.10
N LYS A 244 4.28 -11.44 -6.12
CA LYS A 244 5.43 -11.27 -7.02
C LYS A 244 6.75 -11.29 -6.25
N SER A 245 7.76 -11.95 -6.81
CA SER A 245 9.11 -11.96 -6.24
C SER A 245 9.14 -12.47 -4.79
N ILE A 246 8.38 -13.54 -4.52
CA ILE A 246 8.31 -14.18 -3.21
C ILE A 246 9.48 -15.14 -3.04
N THR A 247 10.14 -15.04 -1.89
CA THR A 247 11.19 -15.97 -1.48
C THR A 247 10.78 -16.70 -0.21
N VAL A 248 10.55 -18.00 -0.30
CA VAL A 248 10.31 -18.86 0.87
C VAL A 248 11.59 -19.66 1.17
N LYS A 249 12.06 -19.57 2.42
CA LYS A 249 13.27 -20.21 2.93
C LYS A 249 12.97 -20.95 4.22
N ASN A 250 13.21 -22.26 4.21
CA ASN A 250 13.15 -23.11 5.40
C ASN A 250 11.81 -23.03 6.16
N ALA A 251 10.70 -22.87 5.43
CA ALA A 251 9.37 -22.90 6.04
C ALA A 251 8.88 -24.35 6.20
N LYS A 252 8.06 -24.65 7.21
CA LYS A 252 7.46 -25.99 7.30
C LYS A 252 6.49 -26.20 6.13
N VAL A 253 5.56 -25.25 5.94
CA VAL A 253 4.64 -25.17 4.79
C VAL A 253 4.86 -23.82 4.10
N GLY A 254 4.82 -23.81 2.77
CA GLY A 254 4.79 -22.57 2.01
C GLY A 254 3.44 -21.87 2.14
N PHE A 255 2.54 -22.12 1.19
CA PHE A 255 1.27 -21.42 1.05
C PHE A 255 0.06 -22.35 1.22
N PRO A 256 -0.54 -22.44 2.42
CA PRO A 256 -1.92 -22.89 2.57
C PRO A 256 -2.90 -21.88 1.93
N LEU A 257 -3.73 -22.38 1.03
CA LEU A 257 -4.78 -21.62 0.33
C LEU A 257 -6.15 -22.07 0.83
N TYR A 258 -6.35 -21.93 2.14
CA TYR A 258 -7.59 -22.19 2.85
C TYR A 258 -7.48 -21.56 4.25
N ASN A 259 -8.62 -21.38 4.91
CA ASN A 259 -8.73 -20.96 6.29
C ASN A 259 -8.84 -22.21 7.18
N ASP A 260 -7.84 -22.44 8.04
CA ASP A 260 -7.82 -23.60 8.93
C ASP A 260 -8.95 -23.61 9.98
N ALA A 261 -9.52 -22.45 10.29
CA ALA A 261 -10.58 -22.30 11.31
C ALA A 261 -11.97 -22.67 10.78
N ASN A 262 -12.25 -22.44 9.50
CA ASN A 262 -13.61 -22.64 8.95
C ASN A 262 -13.66 -23.36 7.58
N GLY A 263 -12.52 -23.68 6.98
CA GLY A 263 -12.42 -24.36 5.69
C GLY A 263 -12.75 -23.50 4.46
N GLN A 264 -12.92 -22.19 4.63
CA GLN A 264 -13.07 -21.25 3.52
C GLN A 264 -11.83 -21.29 2.64
N ILE A 265 -12.00 -21.10 1.34
CA ILE A 265 -10.92 -21.11 0.36
C ILE A 265 -10.89 -19.78 -0.42
N PRO A 266 -9.70 -19.27 -0.79
CA PRO A 266 -9.57 -18.05 -1.57
C PRO A 266 -10.11 -18.22 -2.98
N GLY A 267 -10.51 -17.11 -3.61
CA GLY A 267 -11.02 -17.08 -4.97
C GLY A 267 -9.92 -17.34 -6.00
N SER A 268 -8.80 -16.61 -5.93
CA SER A 268 -7.69 -16.81 -6.86
C SER A 268 -6.33 -16.33 -6.36
N VAL A 269 -5.29 -17.09 -6.66
CA VAL A 269 -3.91 -16.80 -6.28
C VAL A 269 -3.02 -16.80 -7.51
N THR A 270 -2.26 -15.73 -7.70
CA THR A 270 -1.27 -15.62 -8.78
C THR A 270 0.12 -15.43 -8.19
N ILE A 271 1.04 -16.37 -8.44
CA ILE A 271 2.42 -16.32 -7.96
C ILE A 271 3.36 -16.12 -9.15
N ILE A 272 4.16 -15.06 -9.10
CA ILE A 272 5.03 -14.61 -10.18
C ILE A 272 6.46 -14.45 -9.69
N ASP A 273 7.45 -14.86 -10.49
CA ASP A 273 8.89 -14.62 -10.25
C ASP A 273 9.38 -15.09 -8.87
N SER A 274 8.90 -16.24 -8.40
CA SER A 274 9.05 -16.65 -6.99
C SER A 274 9.85 -17.94 -6.81
N VAL A 275 10.53 -18.07 -5.67
CA VAL A 275 11.40 -19.21 -5.34
C VAL A 275 11.08 -19.75 -3.95
N PHE A 276 10.78 -21.04 -3.89
CA PHE A 276 10.61 -21.81 -2.65
C PHE A 276 11.83 -22.71 -2.46
N SER A 277 12.39 -22.71 -1.25
CA SER A 277 13.61 -23.43 -0.92
C SER A 277 13.67 -23.86 0.54
N GLY A 278 14.06 -25.10 0.78
CA GLY A 278 14.12 -25.67 2.12
C GLY A 278 12.76 -25.91 2.76
N THR A 279 11.66 -25.91 1.99
CA THR A 279 10.33 -26.20 2.55
C THR A 279 10.25 -27.66 3.04
N GLU A 280 9.69 -27.89 4.22
CA GLU A 280 9.70 -29.23 4.84
C GLU A 280 8.66 -30.17 4.23
N THR A 281 7.40 -29.72 4.13
CA THR A 281 6.27 -30.56 3.70
C THR A 281 5.80 -30.24 2.28
N PHE A 282 5.15 -29.08 2.09
CA PHE A 282 4.49 -28.70 0.84
C PHE A 282 4.77 -27.23 0.50
N ALA A 283 4.99 -26.95 -0.79
CA ALA A 283 5.17 -25.58 -1.23
C ALA A 283 3.82 -24.84 -1.25
N ILE A 284 2.75 -25.53 -1.63
CA ILE A 284 1.37 -25.02 -1.60
C ILE A 284 0.45 -26.16 -1.17
N GLU A 285 -0.52 -25.87 -0.31
CA GLU A 285 -1.62 -26.77 0.05
C GLU A 285 -2.94 -26.08 -0.29
N MET A 286 -3.78 -26.70 -1.11
CA MET A 286 -4.98 -26.05 -1.64
C MET A 286 -6.11 -27.06 -1.91
N ALA A 287 -7.32 -26.55 -2.16
CA ALA A 287 -8.44 -27.36 -2.61
C ALA A 287 -8.15 -28.09 -3.94
N ILE A 288 -8.64 -29.32 -4.13
CA ILE A 288 -8.60 -29.96 -5.46
C ILE A 288 -9.41 -29.13 -6.50
N PRO A 289 -8.82 -28.86 -7.68
CA PRO A 289 -9.53 -28.27 -8.81
C PRO A 289 -10.69 -29.12 -9.31
N VAL A 290 -11.86 -28.50 -9.47
CA VAL A 290 -13.00 -29.09 -10.17
C VAL A 290 -13.51 -28.15 -11.25
N ASP A 291 -13.73 -28.66 -12.47
CA ASP A 291 -14.31 -27.88 -13.58
C ASP A 291 -15.83 -27.80 -13.46
N VAL A 292 -16.29 -27.16 -12.38
CA VAL A 292 -17.70 -26.92 -12.12
C VAL A 292 -17.86 -25.44 -11.80
N MET A 293 -18.78 -24.78 -12.49
CA MET A 293 -19.15 -23.39 -12.20
C MET A 293 -19.61 -23.28 -10.75
N ASP A 294 -19.24 -22.21 -10.06
CA ASP A 294 -19.59 -21.96 -8.66
C ASP A 294 -19.14 -23.04 -7.66
N SER A 295 -18.15 -23.84 -8.03
CA SER A 295 -17.57 -24.87 -7.14
C SER A 295 -16.74 -24.30 -5.99
N GLY A 296 -16.46 -23.00 -6.00
CA GLY A 296 -15.64 -22.33 -4.99
C GLY A 296 -14.15 -22.62 -5.09
N PHE A 297 -13.66 -23.43 -6.05
CA PHE A 297 -12.23 -23.75 -6.17
C PHE A 297 -11.35 -22.50 -6.44
N THR A 298 -10.20 -22.45 -5.78
CA THR A 298 -9.17 -21.41 -5.93
C THR A 298 -8.46 -21.48 -7.28
N GLY A 299 -8.67 -20.50 -8.15
CA GLY A 299 -7.86 -20.36 -9.37
C GLY A 299 -6.36 -20.16 -9.03
N LEU A 300 -5.46 -20.85 -9.74
CA LEU A 300 -4.01 -20.72 -9.51
C LEU A 300 -3.27 -20.40 -10.81
N VAL A 301 -2.43 -19.36 -10.77
CA VAL A 301 -1.46 -19.05 -11.82
C VAL A 301 -0.05 -19.07 -11.21
N LEU A 302 0.85 -19.85 -11.81
CA LEU A 302 2.28 -19.79 -11.52
C LEU A 302 2.99 -19.26 -12.77
N ASP A 303 3.85 -18.26 -12.60
CA ASP A 303 4.57 -17.63 -13.70
C ASP A 303 6.03 -17.37 -13.31
N ASN A 304 6.97 -18.11 -13.89
CA ASN A 304 8.39 -18.13 -13.51
C ASN A 304 8.55 -18.44 -12.02
N VAL A 305 8.09 -19.61 -11.59
CA VAL A 305 8.10 -20.04 -10.18
C VAL A 305 8.91 -21.33 -10.02
N ARG A 306 9.78 -21.39 -9.02
CA ARG A 306 10.47 -22.61 -8.61
C ARG A 306 9.91 -23.13 -7.30
N LEU A 307 9.34 -24.34 -7.34
CA LEU A 307 8.85 -25.07 -6.19
C LEU A 307 9.84 -26.19 -5.83
N ASP A 308 10.37 -26.21 -4.61
CA ASP A 308 11.21 -27.30 -4.11
C ASP A 308 10.39 -28.47 -3.55
N ARG A 309 9.16 -28.20 -3.14
CA ARG A 309 8.14 -29.16 -2.70
C ARG A 309 6.90 -29.11 -3.59
N PRO A 310 6.09 -30.19 -3.62
CA PRO A 310 4.92 -30.23 -4.47
C PRO A 310 3.76 -29.39 -3.94
N ILE A 311 2.74 -29.23 -4.79
CA ILE A 311 1.40 -28.79 -4.43
C ILE A 311 0.54 -30.02 -4.08
N LYS A 312 -0.13 -29.97 -2.94
CA LYS A 312 -0.99 -31.04 -2.41
C LYS A 312 -2.42 -30.54 -2.22
N ASP A 313 -3.37 -31.48 -2.29
CA ASP A 313 -4.74 -31.27 -1.82
C ASP A 313 -4.84 -31.11 -0.30
N HIS A 314 -5.62 -30.16 0.17
CA HIS A 314 -5.82 -29.97 1.60
C HIS A 314 -6.57 -31.14 2.26
N TRP A 315 -7.59 -31.71 1.60
CA TRP A 315 -8.48 -32.71 2.20
C TRP A 315 -8.08 -34.17 1.98
N SER A 316 -6.98 -34.43 1.27
CA SER A 316 -6.48 -35.76 0.98
C SER A 316 -4.97 -35.75 0.75
N ASP A 317 -4.33 -36.91 0.64
CA ASP A 317 -2.90 -36.99 0.30
C ASP A 317 -2.65 -36.93 -1.22
N ASN A 318 -3.63 -36.48 -2.00
CA ASN A 318 -3.50 -36.36 -3.44
C ASN A 318 -2.52 -35.23 -3.82
N LEU A 319 -1.62 -35.58 -4.73
CA LEU A 319 -0.71 -34.62 -5.35
C LEU A 319 -1.45 -33.85 -6.45
N ILE A 320 -1.39 -32.52 -6.41
CA ILE A 320 -1.96 -31.67 -7.46
C ILE A 320 -0.89 -31.34 -8.52
N LEU A 321 0.31 -30.98 -8.07
CA LEU A 321 1.43 -30.61 -8.95
C LEU A 321 2.76 -31.00 -8.31
N SER A 322 3.68 -31.57 -9.09
CA SER A 322 5.01 -31.96 -8.59
C SER A 322 5.87 -30.74 -8.23
N SER A 323 6.96 -30.94 -7.48
CA SER A 323 8.00 -29.91 -7.39
C SER A 323 8.70 -29.73 -8.74
N GLY A 324 9.34 -28.58 -8.94
CA GLY A 324 10.02 -28.24 -10.18
C GLY A 324 9.98 -26.74 -10.50
N TYR A 325 10.51 -26.40 -11.67
CA TYR A 325 10.42 -25.06 -12.22
C TYR A 325 9.26 -24.96 -13.21
N TYR A 326 8.45 -23.92 -13.05
CA TYR A 326 7.26 -23.64 -13.85
C TYR A 326 7.41 -22.27 -14.52
N LYS A 327 7.77 -22.27 -15.82
CA LYS A 327 7.78 -21.03 -16.64
C LYS A 327 6.40 -20.39 -16.67
N SER A 328 5.36 -21.19 -16.93
CA SER A 328 3.97 -20.77 -16.80
C SER A 328 3.06 -21.98 -16.59
N TYR A 329 2.19 -21.91 -15.60
CA TYR A 329 1.22 -22.94 -15.23
C TYR A 329 -0.11 -22.29 -14.84
N VAL A 330 -1.22 -22.85 -15.31
CA VAL A 330 -2.55 -22.34 -15.00
C VAL A 330 -3.45 -23.48 -14.51
N MET A 331 -4.16 -23.25 -13.42
CA MET A 331 -5.32 -24.02 -12.96
C MET A 331 -6.54 -23.10 -12.95
N GLY A 332 -7.48 -23.33 -13.86
CA GLY A 332 -8.69 -22.51 -13.94
C GLY A 332 -9.33 -22.49 -15.33
N ALA A 333 -10.37 -21.68 -15.44
CA ALA A 333 -11.03 -21.42 -16.72
C ALA A 333 -10.17 -20.49 -17.59
N MET A 334 -9.94 -20.90 -18.84
CA MET A 334 -9.34 -20.05 -19.86
C MET A 334 -10.31 -19.79 -21.01
N TYR A 335 -10.14 -18.65 -21.67
CA TYR A 335 -10.92 -18.27 -22.83
C TYR A 335 -10.00 -18.06 -24.04
N LYS A 336 -10.30 -18.74 -25.14
CA LYS A 336 -9.64 -18.51 -26.43
C LYS A 336 -10.71 -18.44 -27.51
N GLU A 337 -10.68 -17.40 -28.34
CA GLU A 337 -11.67 -17.19 -29.41
C GLU A 337 -13.12 -17.30 -28.90
N ASN A 338 -13.42 -16.66 -27.76
CA ASN A 338 -14.71 -16.69 -27.06
C ASN A 338 -15.19 -18.09 -26.63
N LYS A 339 -14.29 -19.06 -26.50
CA LYS A 339 -14.61 -20.41 -25.99
C LYS A 339 -13.94 -20.63 -24.64
N ARG A 340 -14.73 -21.01 -23.64
CA ARG A 340 -14.24 -21.46 -22.33
C ARG A 340 -13.66 -22.86 -22.44
N SER A 341 -12.50 -23.07 -21.84
CA SER A 341 -11.92 -24.39 -21.60
C SER A 341 -11.33 -24.44 -20.20
N TRP A 342 -11.52 -25.54 -19.49
CA TRP A 342 -10.80 -25.77 -18.25
C TRP A 342 -9.35 -26.15 -18.54
N THR A 343 -8.45 -25.59 -17.75
CA THR A 343 -7.03 -25.86 -17.85
C THR A 343 -6.51 -26.27 -16.49
N ASN A 344 -5.74 -27.34 -16.47
CA ASN A 344 -4.82 -27.68 -15.40
C ASN A 344 -3.51 -28.12 -16.06
N GLY A 345 -2.59 -27.18 -16.28
CA GLY A 345 -1.36 -27.50 -16.98
C GLY A 345 -0.53 -26.31 -17.42
N LEU A 346 0.64 -26.65 -17.99
CA LEU A 346 1.61 -25.68 -18.50
C LEU A 346 1.02 -24.81 -19.62
N LYS A 347 1.54 -23.58 -19.70
CA LYS A 347 1.35 -22.69 -20.83
C LYS A 347 2.69 -22.29 -21.41
N ASP A 348 2.67 -22.10 -22.72
CA ASP A 348 3.81 -21.58 -23.43
C ASP A 348 3.46 -20.20 -23.95
N TYR A 349 4.25 -19.23 -23.52
CA TYR A 349 4.23 -17.87 -24.01
C TYR A 349 5.63 -17.27 -23.78
N ASP A 350 5.99 -16.31 -24.62
CA ASP A 350 7.24 -15.58 -24.46
C ASP A 350 6.99 -14.26 -23.74
N ARG A 351 7.81 -14.00 -22.72
CA ARG A 351 7.80 -12.71 -22.05
C ARG A 351 8.46 -11.67 -22.94
N GLU A 352 7.80 -10.53 -23.09
CA GLU A 352 8.33 -9.40 -23.85
C GLU A 352 9.66 -8.92 -23.24
N PRO A 353 10.81 -9.02 -23.93
CA PRO A 353 12.13 -8.76 -23.35
C PRO A 353 12.27 -7.37 -22.75
N SER A 354 11.57 -6.37 -23.30
CA SER A 354 11.62 -5.00 -22.80
C SER A 354 10.95 -4.81 -21.42
N LEU A 355 10.14 -5.76 -20.95
CA LEU A 355 9.51 -5.75 -19.63
C LEU A 355 10.36 -6.40 -18.52
N LEU A 356 11.48 -7.03 -18.88
CA LEU A 356 12.24 -7.90 -17.98
C LEU A 356 13.36 -7.14 -17.24
N GLY A 357 13.58 -7.54 -15.99
CA GLY A 357 14.68 -7.12 -15.15
C GLY A 357 15.89 -8.08 -15.20
N PRO A 358 16.91 -7.84 -14.36
CA PRO A 358 18.07 -8.71 -14.23
C PRO A 358 17.69 -10.15 -13.83
N SER A 359 18.49 -11.13 -14.26
CA SER A 359 18.30 -12.53 -13.87
C SER A 359 18.37 -12.73 -12.36
N VAL A 360 17.48 -13.55 -11.82
CA VAL A 360 17.43 -13.91 -10.39
C VAL A 360 17.77 -15.39 -10.22
N ALA A 361 18.57 -15.71 -9.21
CA ALA A 361 18.97 -17.09 -8.94
C ALA A 361 17.75 -17.97 -8.63
N GLY A 362 17.67 -19.14 -9.28
CA GLY A 362 16.54 -20.05 -9.16
C GLY A 362 15.44 -19.83 -10.19
N LEU A 363 15.52 -18.80 -11.03
CA LEU A 363 14.58 -18.55 -12.12
C LEU A 363 15.28 -18.73 -13.48
N ASP A 364 14.65 -19.46 -14.40
CA ASP A 364 15.27 -19.79 -15.69
C ASP A 364 15.02 -18.71 -16.76
N VAL A 365 14.01 -17.85 -16.56
CA VAL A 365 13.75 -16.67 -17.40
C VAL A 365 13.85 -15.38 -16.58
N GLY A 366 14.10 -14.27 -17.27
CA GLY A 366 14.16 -12.95 -16.64
C GLY A 366 12.85 -12.63 -15.91
N PRO A 367 12.90 -12.16 -14.64
CA PRO A 367 11.72 -11.69 -13.93
C PRO A 367 11.20 -10.39 -14.55
N TYR A 368 9.94 -10.04 -14.31
CA TYR A 368 9.46 -8.69 -14.67
C TYR A 368 10.21 -7.64 -13.86
N PHE A 369 10.63 -6.56 -14.53
CA PHE A 369 11.40 -5.50 -13.91
C PHE A 369 10.65 -4.89 -12.71
N GLU A 370 11.38 -4.69 -11.63
CA GLU A 370 10.90 -4.07 -10.41
C GLU A 370 12.02 -3.31 -9.72
N ARG A 371 11.65 -2.33 -8.90
CA ARG A 371 12.59 -1.60 -8.04
C ARG A 371 11.86 -1.08 -6.79
N PRO A 372 12.53 -1.03 -5.63
CA PRO A 372 12.03 -0.30 -4.48
C PRO A 372 11.89 1.21 -4.78
N GLY A 373 11.05 1.87 -4.00
CA GLY A 373 10.96 3.33 -3.97
C GLY A 373 12.28 3.97 -3.53
N ASP A 374 12.67 5.07 -4.17
CA ASP A 374 13.85 5.82 -3.75
C ASP A 374 13.50 6.73 -2.58
N GLN A 375 14.04 6.40 -1.40
CA GLN A 375 13.86 7.19 -0.19
C GLN A 375 14.97 8.23 0.03
N TYR A 376 15.92 8.35 -0.91
CA TYR A 376 17.02 9.31 -0.85
C TYR A 376 17.88 9.18 0.43
N ALA A 377 18.11 7.95 0.89
CA ALA A 377 18.85 7.66 2.13
C ALA A 377 20.29 8.22 2.10
N ASP A 378 20.90 8.31 0.92
CA ASP A 378 22.24 8.86 0.69
C ASP A 378 22.28 10.40 0.61
N LYS A 379 21.14 11.09 0.77
CA LYS A 379 21.01 12.54 0.67
C LYS A 379 20.89 13.20 2.03
N THR A 380 21.28 14.48 2.08
CA THR A 380 21.17 15.33 3.27
C THR A 380 20.21 16.47 3.01
N ALA A 381 19.82 17.23 4.05
CA ALA A 381 18.87 18.34 3.92
C ALA A 381 19.29 19.38 2.85
N VAL A 382 20.59 19.55 2.58
CA VAL A 382 21.06 20.50 1.56
C VAL A 382 20.74 20.05 0.13
N ASP A 383 20.45 18.78 -0.10
CA ASP A 383 20.07 18.25 -1.42
C ASP A 383 18.59 18.50 -1.75
N PHE A 384 17.81 18.92 -0.76
CA PHE A 384 16.40 19.24 -0.89
C PHE A 384 16.17 20.74 -1.02
N VAL A 385 15.05 21.09 -1.62
CA VAL A 385 14.51 22.44 -1.63
C VAL A 385 13.03 22.40 -1.33
N HIS A 386 12.59 23.20 -0.37
CA HIS A 386 11.18 23.34 -0.05
C HIS A 386 10.48 24.08 -1.17
N LEU A 387 9.33 23.58 -1.62
CA LEU A 387 8.50 24.27 -2.61
C LEU A 387 8.03 25.63 -2.06
N LYS A 388 7.78 25.73 -0.74
CA LYS A 388 7.43 26.99 -0.09
C LYS A 388 8.55 28.04 -0.11
N ASP A 389 9.81 27.62 -0.11
CA ASP A 389 10.96 28.55 -0.24
C ASP A 389 11.08 29.13 -1.65
N GLU A 390 10.46 28.49 -2.65
CA GLU A 390 10.38 28.97 -4.02
C GLU A 390 9.12 29.82 -4.29
N GLY A 391 8.39 30.18 -3.23
CA GLY A 391 7.30 31.14 -3.27
C GLY A 391 5.89 30.54 -3.41
N ALA A 392 5.74 29.22 -3.35
CA ALA A 392 4.43 28.60 -3.27
C ALA A 392 3.86 28.74 -1.84
N ALA A 393 2.59 29.08 -1.70
CA ALA A 393 1.95 29.23 -0.40
C ALA A 393 1.50 27.89 0.18
N GLY A 394 0.86 27.04 -0.63
CA GLY A 394 0.30 25.77 -0.16
C GLY A 394 -0.85 25.95 0.86
N ASP A 395 -1.54 27.10 0.81
CA ASP A 395 -2.57 27.51 1.76
C ASP A 395 -4.01 27.14 1.33
N GLY A 396 -4.16 26.44 0.20
CA GLY A 396 -5.45 26.01 -0.33
C GLY A 396 -6.30 27.12 -0.96
N SER A 397 -5.73 28.31 -1.18
CA SER A 397 -6.44 29.48 -1.73
C SER A 397 -5.61 30.30 -2.73
N THR A 398 -4.33 30.53 -2.46
CA THR A 398 -3.38 31.26 -3.29
C THR A 398 -3.12 30.49 -4.58
N ASP A 399 -3.10 31.21 -5.71
CA ASP A 399 -2.73 30.64 -6.99
C ASP A 399 -1.21 30.39 -7.04
N ASP A 400 -0.83 29.13 -6.83
CA ASP A 400 0.56 28.69 -6.74
C ASP A 400 1.16 28.33 -8.11
N THR A 401 0.38 28.42 -9.19
CA THR A 401 0.78 27.95 -10.54
C THR A 401 2.16 28.47 -10.97
N VAL A 402 2.39 29.77 -10.83
CA VAL A 402 3.64 30.41 -11.28
C VAL A 402 4.81 30.01 -10.39
N ALA A 403 4.61 29.97 -9.07
CA ALA A 403 5.65 29.58 -8.13
C ALA A 403 6.07 28.12 -8.34
N VAL A 404 5.10 27.21 -8.48
CA VAL A 404 5.35 25.79 -8.75
C VAL A 404 6.08 25.61 -10.08
N GLN A 405 5.62 26.26 -11.16
CA GLN A 405 6.29 26.16 -12.45
C GLN A 405 7.73 26.70 -12.41
N ASN A 406 7.96 27.80 -11.69
CA ASN A 406 9.30 28.37 -11.51
C ASN A 406 10.23 27.41 -10.75
N ALA A 407 9.76 26.80 -9.66
CA ALA A 407 10.51 25.81 -8.90
C ALA A 407 10.88 24.60 -9.77
N PHE A 408 9.90 24.09 -10.53
CA PHE A 408 10.11 22.97 -11.45
C PHE A 408 11.09 23.33 -12.57
N ASN A 409 11.03 24.53 -13.14
CA ASN A 409 11.99 24.98 -14.14
C ASN A 409 13.41 25.13 -13.57
N LYS A 410 13.52 25.65 -12.35
CA LYS A 410 14.79 25.92 -11.68
C LYS A 410 15.54 24.64 -11.31
N TYR A 411 14.83 23.62 -10.84
CA TYR A 411 15.42 22.34 -10.38
C TYR A 411 15.08 21.15 -11.28
N GLY A 412 14.52 21.43 -12.46
CA GLY A 412 14.08 20.42 -13.42
C GLY A 412 15.19 19.62 -14.07
N ASP A 413 16.44 20.01 -13.85
CA ASP A 413 17.64 19.27 -14.21
C ASP A 413 18.00 18.16 -13.21
N GLY A 414 17.32 18.11 -12.06
CA GLY A 414 17.58 17.16 -10.98
C GLY A 414 18.70 17.60 -10.03
N SER A 415 19.11 18.87 -10.07
CA SER A 415 20.12 19.46 -9.17
C SER A 415 19.70 19.50 -7.71
N LYS A 416 18.38 19.52 -7.44
CA LYS A 416 17.76 19.38 -6.13
C LYS A 416 16.59 18.41 -6.18
N ILE A 417 16.26 17.85 -5.03
CA ILE A 417 14.99 17.16 -4.80
C ILE A 417 13.99 18.19 -4.29
N ILE A 418 12.91 18.41 -5.04
CA ILE A 418 11.85 19.33 -4.65
C ILE A 418 11.00 18.63 -3.59
N LEU A 419 11.07 19.10 -2.36
CA LEU A 419 10.15 18.71 -1.30
C LEU A 419 8.88 19.56 -1.43
N VAL A 420 7.78 18.92 -1.80
CA VAL A 420 6.46 19.52 -1.70
C VAL A 420 6.07 19.42 -0.22
N ASP A 421 6.12 20.54 0.48
CA ASP A 421 5.68 20.60 1.88
C ASP A 421 4.21 20.23 2.00
N ALA A 422 3.79 19.66 3.13
CA ALA A 422 2.37 19.39 3.35
C ALA A 422 1.54 20.68 3.17
N GLY A 423 0.43 20.56 2.47
CA GLY A 423 -0.38 21.71 2.09
C GLY A 423 -1.22 21.45 0.84
N THR A 424 -1.98 22.46 0.45
CA THR A 424 -2.76 22.42 -0.78
C THR A 424 -2.38 23.58 -1.69
N TYR A 425 -1.83 23.25 -2.85
CA TYR A 425 -1.32 24.19 -3.83
C TYR A 425 -2.36 24.36 -4.94
N ILE A 426 -2.97 25.54 -5.04
CA ILE A 426 -4.01 25.78 -6.06
C ILE A 426 -3.37 26.08 -7.40
N ILE A 427 -3.77 25.33 -8.43
CA ILE A 427 -3.22 25.44 -9.78
C ILE A 427 -4.29 25.92 -10.76
N LYS A 428 -4.09 27.03 -11.46
CA LYS A 428 -5.07 27.60 -12.41
C LYS A 428 -4.70 27.41 -13.88
N HIS A 429 -3.47 26.98 -14.16
CA HIS A 429 -3.02 26.60 -15.50
C HIS A 429 -2.11 25.38 -15.47
N THR A 430 -1.92 24.73 -16.62
CA THR A 430 -1.03 23.57 -16.76
C THR A 430 0.36 23.86 -16.19
N VAL A 431 0.81 23.01 -15.26
CA VAL A 431 2.18 22.94 -14.78
C VAL A 431 2.90 21.78 -15.47
N THR A 432 4.07 22.06 -16.05
CA THR A 432 4.90 21.07 -16.72
C THR A 432 6.04 20.66 -15.79
N VAL A 433 6.16 19.35 -15.53
CA VAL A 433 7.28 18.75 -14.80
C VAL A 433 8.40 18.42 -15.79
N PRO A 434 9.61 18.99 -15.65
CA PRO A 434 10.74 18.63 -16.51
C PRO A 434 11.19 17.18 -16.30
N LYS A 435 11.70 16.54 -17.35
CA LYS A 435 11.99 15.10 -17.38
C LYS A 435 12.97 14.59 -16.30
N ASN A 436 13.85 15.45 -15.78
CA ASN A 436 14.87 15.08 -14.79
C ASN A 436 14.52 15.57 -13.37
N ALA A 437 13.36 16.21 -13.19
CA ALA A 437 12.92 16.69 -11.89
C ALA A 437 12.75 15.52 -10.91
N LYS A 438 13.13 15.74 -9.65
CA LYS A 438 12.90 14.82 -8.54
C LYS A 438 11.98 15.50 -7.55
N ILE A 439 10.84 14.88 -7.25
CA ILE A 439 9.79 15.47 -6.43
C ILE A 439 9.38 14.45 -5.37
N ILE A 440 9.23 14.89 -4.13
CA ILE A 440 8.72 14.08 -3.02
C ILE A 440 7.76 14.93 -2.17
N GLY A 441 6.65 14.35 -1.71
CA GLY A 441 5.70 15.02 -0.83
C GLY A 441 6.01 14.77 0.66
N GLU A 442 5.63 15.73 1.50
CA GLU A 442 5.54 15.55 2.95
C GLU A 442 4.08 15.20 3.32
N THR A 443 3.83 13.96 3.76
CA THR A 443 2.50 13.48 4.18
C THR A 443 1.40 13.69 3.13
N TRP A 444 0.68 14.81 3.23
CA TRP A 444 -0.53 15.15 2.48
C TRP A 444 -0.30 16.43 1.68
N SER A 445 0.47 16.26 0.60
CA SER A 445 0.87 17.33 -0.31
C SER A 445 -0.01 17.28 -1.56
N GLN A 446 -0.84 18.31 -1.77
CA GLN A 446 -1.89 18.27 -2.79
C GLN A 446 -1.71 19.38 -3.82
N PHE A 447 -1.72 19.02 -5.10
CA PHE A 447 -1.91 19.99 -6.19
C PHE A 447 -3.36 19.95 -6.66
N ALA A 448 -4.05 21.09 -6.56
CA ALA A 448 -5.49 21.20 -6.70
C ALA A 448 -5.85 22.19 -7.82
N ALA A 449 -6.21 21.71 -9.02
CA ALA A 449 -6.55 22.60 -10.13
C ALA A 449 -7.82 23.37 -9.80
N SER A 450 -7.96 24.60 -10.26
CA SER A 450 -9.24 25.28 -10.18
C SER A 450 -9.37 26.33 -11.29
N GLY A 451 -10.59 26.86 -11.44
CA GLY A 451 -10.85 27.99 -12.32
C GLY A 451 -11.20 27.61 -13.76
N GLY A 452 -11.59 28.61 -14.54
CA GLY A 452 -12.22 28.42 -15.85
C GLY A 452 -11.33 27.81 -16.93
N TYR A 453 -9.99 27.79 -16.75
CA TYR A 453 -9.06 27.17 -17.70
C TYR A 453 -9.32 25.67 -17.87
N PHE A 454 -9.81 24.99 -16.83
CA PHE A 454 -10.15 23.57 -16.83
C PHE A 454 -11.67 23.30 -16.95
N GLY A 455 -12.45 24.34 -17.26
CA GLY A 455 -13.92 24.27 -17.25
C GLY A 455 -14.56 23.71 -18.52
N ASP A 456 -13.81 23.49 -19.61
CA ASP A 456 -14.34 23.09 -20.91
C ASP A 456 -14.02 21.62 -21.23
N ALA A 457 -15.00 20.73 -21.02
CA ALA A 457 -14.90 19.29 -21.33
C ALA A 457 -14.57 18.99 -22.80
N SER A 458 -14.91 19.91 -23.72
CA SER A 458 -14.64 19.74 -25.16
C SER A 458 -13.19 20.09 -25.53
N LYS A 459 -12.45 20.71 -24.60
CA LYS A 459 -11.05 21.13 -24.78
C LYS A 459 -10.21 20.70 -23.57
N PRO A 460 -10.02 19.39 -23.37
CA PRO A 460 -9.32 18.91 -22.19
C PRO A 460 -7.88 19.44 -22.12
N ARG A 461 -7.43 19.76 -20.90
CA ARG A 461 -6.12 20.33 -20.56
C ARG A 461 -5.54 19.59 -19.36
N SER A 462 -4.24 19.36 -19.40
CA SER A 462 -3.51 18.60 -18.39
C SER A 462 -3.17 19.46 -17.18
N CYS A 463 -3.49 18.99 -15.97
CA CYS A 463 -3.16 19.60 -14.67
C CYS A 463 -3.73 18.77 -13.51
N LEU A 464 -3.12 18.78 -12.32
CA LEU A 464 -3.63 18.16 -11.08
C LEU A 464 -4.80 18.99 -10.49
N GLY A 465 -5.93 18.41 -10.02
CA GLY A 465 -7.31 19.00 -10.02
C GLY A 465 -8.10 19.20 -8.69
N LYS A 466 -9.01 20.20 -8.60
CA LYS A 466 -10.02 20.49 -7.53
C LYS A 466 -11.30 21.21 -8.04
N GLY A 467 -12.47 20.68 -7.69
CA GLY A 467 -13.78 21.28 -8.03
C GLY A 467 -14.23 20.99 -9.48
N PRO A 468 -15.31 21.62 -9.98
CA PRO A 468 -15.84 21.34 -11.31
C PRO A 468 -14.85 21.76 -12.39
N THR A 469 -14.09 20.80 -12.85
CA THR A 469 -13.02 20.95 -13.83
C THR A 469 -13.18 19.89 -14.91
N PRO A 470 -14.34 19.85 -15.61
CA PRO A 470 -14.66 18.75 -16.53
C PRO A 470 -13.69 18.64 -17.72
N GLY A 471 -12.90 19.69 -17.99
CA GLY A 471 -11.82 19.68 -18.96
C GLY A 471 -10.46 19.25 -18.39
N VAL A 472 -10.32 18.89 -17.12
CA VAL A 472 -9.00 18.52 -16.59
C VAL A 472 -8.62 17.09 -16.95
N ILE A 473 -7.37 16.90 -17.38
CA ILE A 473 -6.65 15.62 -17.35
C ILE A 473 -5.72 15.70 -16.14
N LEU A 474 -5.97 14.95 -15.06
CA LEU A 474 -5.25 15.16 -13.80
C LEU A 474 -3.73 15.01 -13.98
N MET A 475 -3.33 13.99 -14.73
CA MET A 475 -1.93 13.80 -15.12
C MET A 475 -1.82 13.35 -16.58
N GLU A 476 -1.03 14.07 -17.36
CA GLU A 476 -0.59 13.63 -18.69
C GLU A 476 0.88 13.23 -18.64
N TRP A 477 1.14 11.94 -18.71
CA TRP A 477 2.45 11.34 -18.64
C TRP A 477 3.03 11.19 -20.05
N ASN A 478 3.95 12.07 -20.39
CA ASN A 478 4.58 12.16 -21.72
C ASN A 478 6.01 11.64 -21.78
N VAL A 479 6.67 11.51 -20.62
CA VAL A 479 8.08 11.18 -20.54
C VAL A 479 8.31 9.72 -20.94
N ALA A 480 9.33 9.49 -21.77
CA ALA A 480 9.88 8.16 -22.00
C ALA A 480 11.05 7.98 -21.05
N ALA A 481 11.03 6.90 -20.26
CA ALA A 481 12.11 6.57 -19.34
C ALA A 481 13.42 6.31 -20.11
N GLU A 482 14.53 6.87 -19.64
CA GLU A 482 15.87 6.63 -20.21
C GLU A 482 16.35 5.20 -19.90
N SER A 483 15.87 4.62 -18.79
CA SER A 483 16.04 3.21 -18.43
C SER A 483 14.80 2.69 -17.69
N ALA A 484 14.65 1.37 -17.53
CA ALA A 484 13.53 0.79 -16.80
C ALA A 484 13.41 1.40 -15.39
N GLY A 485 12.19 1.82 -15.04
CA GLY A 485 11.90 2.48 -13.77
C GLY A 485 12.50 3.88 -13.57
N SER A 486 13.10 4.53 -14.59
CA SER A 486 13.70 5.87 -14.42
C SER A 486 12.69 7.02 -14.49
N ALA A 487 11.45 6.74 -14.89
CA ALA A 487 10.33 7.67 -14.85
C ALA A 487 9.18 6.96 -14.13
N VAL A 488 8.75 7.50 -12.99
CA VAL A 488 8.08 6.70 -11.97
C VAL A 488 7.24 7.52 -11.00
N LEU A 489 6.15 6.93 -10.50
CA LEU A 489 5.32 7.43 -9.40
C LEU A 489 5.19 6.35 -8.32
N TRP A 490 5.37 6.75 -7.05
CA TRP A 490 5.06 5.96 -5.86
C TRP A 490 4.13 6.75 -4.96
N ASP A 491 3.08 6.12 -4.43
CA ASP A 491 2.16 6.72 -3.46
C ASP A 491 1.52 8.05 -3.96
N VAL A 492 1.03 8.06 -5.21
CA VAL A 492 0.34 9.22 -5.81
C VAL A 492 -1.12 8.89 -6.08
N HIS A 493 -2.02 9.71 -5.55
CA HIS A 493 -3.48 9.49 -5.57
C HIS A 493 -4.26 10.74 -6.04
N CYS A 494 -5.51 10.60 -6.46
CA CYS A 494 -6.32 11.69 -7.05
C CYS A 494 -7.81 11.69 -6.61
N PRO A 495 -8.21 12.32 -5.47
CA PRO A 495 -9.60 12.30 -4.97
C PRO A 495 -10.49 13.50 -5.43
N PRO A 496 -11.76 13.31 -5.86
CA PRO A 496 -12.73 14.38 -6.16
C PRO A 496 -13.84 14.65 -5.09
N ILE A 497 -14.70 15.67 -5.30
CA ILE A 497 -15.50 16.38 -4.25
C ILE A 497 -16.99 16.64 -4.62
N THR A 498 -17.95 16.19 -3.79
CA THR A 498 -19.42 16.47 -3.60
C THR A 498 -20.38 16.97 -4.72
N THR A 499 -21.37 16.14 -5.13
CA THR A 499 -22.85 16.21 -4.87
C THR A 499 -23.70 15.37 -5.87
N GLY A 500 -24.80 14.75 -5.41
CA GLY A 500 -25.56 13.64 -6.05
C GLY A 500 -26.52 13.93 -7.23
N THR A 501 -26.15 14.76 -8.19
CA THR A 501 -26.79 14.82 -9.53
C THR A 501 -25.66 14.93 -10.58
N ASN A 502 -25.88 14.92 -11.90
CA ASN A 502 -24.84 15.38 -12.87
C ASN A 502 -25.05 16.88 -13.23
N PRO A 503 -25.09 17.83 -12.28
CA PRO A 503 -24.99 19.23 -12.60
C PRO A 503 -23.53 19.49 -13.00
N SER A 504 -23.32 20.59 -13.70
CA SER A 504 -21.97 21.05 -14.04
C SER A 504 -21.04 21.18 -12.82
N SER A 505 -21.58 21.34 -11.60
CA SER A 505 -20.80 21.45 -10.37
C SER A 505 -20.15 20.14 -9.91
N CYS A 506 -20.56 18.97 -10.42
CA CYS A 506 -20.05 17.66 -9.98
C CYS A 506 -19.17 16.95 -11.01
N GLN A 507 -18.90 17.63 -12.13
CA GLN A 507 -18.03 17.12 -13.18
C GLN A 507 -16.58 17.49 -12.88
N VAL A 508 -15.79 16.51 -12.46
CA VAL A 508 -14.48 16.75 -11.82
C VAL A 508 -13.29 16.49 -12.70
N ALA A 509 -13.44 15.68 -13.75
CA ALA A 509 -12.34 15.42 -14.68
C ALA A 509 -12.83 14.86 -16.03
N SER A 510 -12.03 15.13 -17.06
CA SER A 510 -12.11 14.40 -18.33
C SER A 510 -11.36 13.06 -18.25
N MET A 511 -10.28 13.00 -17.47
CA MET A 511 -9.45 11.81 -17.27
C MET A 511 -8.55 11.97 -16.03
N LEU A 512 -8.29 10.91 -15.27
CA LEU A 512 -7.33 10.98 -14.15
C LEU A 512 -5.89 10.79 -14.64
N LEU A 513 -5.60 9.75 -15.44
CA LEU A 513 -4.26 9.51 -15.99
C LEU A 513 -4.29 9.23 -17.49
N HIS A 514 -3.43 9.94 -18.25
CA HIS A 514 -3.13 9.64 -19.64
C HIS A 514 -1.65 9.33 -19.83
N VAL A 515 -1.30 8.09 -20.16
CA VAL A 515 0.06 7.70 -20.59
C VAL A 515 0.11 7.69 -22.12
N THR A 516 0.80 8.66 -22.70
CA THR A 516 0.75 8.88 -24.16
C THR A 516 1.58 7.86 -24.95
N LYS A 517 1.36 7.79 -26.27
CA LYS A 517 1.97 6.78 -27.17
C LYS A 517 3.49 6.65 -27.08
N ARG A 518 4.18 7.75 -26.79
CA ARG A 518 5.65 7.81 -26.73
C ARG A 518 6.20 7.62 -25.33
N ALA A 519 5.34 7.71 -24.31
CA ALA A 519 5.72 7.66 -22.92
C ALA A 519 6.02 6.23 -22.46
N SER A 520 6.63 6.10 -21.28
CA SER A 520 6.80 4.85 -20.56
C SER A 520 6.86 5.16 -19.06
N GLY A 521 6.52 4.22 -18.19
CA GLY A 521 6.47 4.52 -16.76
C GLY A 521 6.46 3.29 -15.87
N TYR A 522 6.86 3.51 -14.62
CA TYR A 522 6.68 2.57 -13.52
C TYR A 522 5.69 3.22 -12.54
N PHE A 523 4.58 2.56 -12.26
CA PHE A 523 3.53 3.08 -11.39
C PHE A 523 3.31 2.05 -10.28
N ASP A 524 3.57 2.45 -9.05
CA ASP A 524 3.54 1.55 -7.89
C ASP A 524 2.71 2.20 -6.78
N ASN A 525 1.73 1.45 -6.27
CA ASN A 525 0.69 1.95 -5.36
C ASN A 525 0.07 3.29 -5.82
N MET A 526 -0.50 3.31 -7.03
CA MET A 526 -1.22 4.47 -7.56
C MET A 526 -2.73 4.22 -7.54
N TRP A 527 -3.47 5.12 -6.89
CA TRP A 527 -4.93 5.02 -6.78
C TRP A 527 -5.62 6.19 -7.45
N LEU A 528 -6.28 5.91 -8.57
CA LEU A 528 -7.06 6.84 -9.37
C LEU A 528 -8.53 6.74 -8.95
N TRP A 529 -8.85 7.34 -7.81
CA TRP A 529 -10.15 7.18 -7.16
C TRP A 529 -11.10 8.33 -7.50
N VAL A 530 -12.22 8.04 -8.16
CA VAL A 530 -13.34 8.98 -8.20
C VAL A 530 -14.21 8.73 -6.96
N ALA A 531 -14.39 9.76 -6.14
CA ALA A 531 -15.07 9.64 -4.87
C ALA A 531 -16.49 9.10 -5.02
N ASP A 532 -16.77 8.01 -4.30
CA ASP A 532 -18.08 7.39 -4.13
C ASP A 532 -18.71 7.73 -2.77
N HIS A 533 -17.92 8.24 -1.82
CA HIS A 533 -18.38 8.67 -0.49
C HIS A 533 -17.55 9.83 0.08
N MET A 534 -18.07 10.44 1.15
CA MET A 534 -17.39 11.48 1.92
C MET A 534 -16.28 10.90 2.78
N ILE A 535 -15.03 11.26 2.47
CA ILE A 535 -13.86 10.77 3.21
C ILE A 535 -13.53 11.60 4.46
N ASP A 536 -13.84 12.90 4.44
CA ASP A 536 -13.70 13.74 5.61
C ASP A 536 -14.98 13.64 6.44
N ASP A 537 -14.88 12.86 7.52
CA ASP A 537 -15.97 12.64 8.47
C ASP A 537 -16.35 13.97 9.14
N PRO A 538 -17.58 14.47 8.95
CA PRO A 538 -18.03 15.69 9.60
C PRO A 538 -18.23 15.52 11.12
N LEU A 539 -18.31 14.27 11.61
CA LEU A 539 -18.60 13.89 12.98
C LEU A 539 -17.49 12.98 13.54
N LEU A 540 -16.34 13.58 13.87
CA LEU A 540 -15.15 12.88 14.41
C LEU A 540 -15.36 12.11 15.73
N ASP A 541 -16.57 12.13 16.29
CA ASP A 541 -16.91 11.57 17.60
C ASP A 541 -18.17 10.67 17.52
N ASP A 542 -18.53 10.16 16.34
CA ASP A 542 -19.66 9.24 16.09
C ASP A 542 -19.22 7.92 15.41
N PRO A 543 -19.10 6.80 16.16
CA PRO A 543 -18.61 5.53 15.62
C PRO A 543 -19.60 4.84 14.66
N LEU A 544 -20.84 5.34 14.55
CA LEU A 544 -21.88 4.76 13.69
C LEU A 544 -22.16 5.62 12.46
N ASN A 545 -21.33 6.64 12.18
CA ASN A 545 -21.46 7.39 10.95
C ASN A 545 -21.25 6.46 9.73
N SER A 546 -22.09 6.63 8.72
CA SER A 546 -22.18 5.74 7.55
C SER A 546 -21.30 6.14 6.36
N MET A 547 -20.44 7.17 6.51
CA MET A 547 -19.66 7.77 5.42
C MET A 547 -20.52 8.08 4.19
N GLU A 548 -21.26 9.19 4.23
CA GLU A 548 -22.30 9.53 3.25
C GLU A 548 -21.82 9.35 1.80
N GLN A 549 -22.52 8.49 1.05
CA GLN A 549 -22.26 8.28 -0.37
C GLN A 549 -22.54 9.54 -1.19
N LEU A 550 -21.78 9.72 -2.26
CA LEU A 550 -21.90 10.87 -3.15
C LEU A 550 -21.75 10.44 -4.62
N SER A 551 -22.01 11.35 -5.56
CA SER A 551 -21.82 11.08 -6.99
C SER A 551 -20.89 12.12 -7.61
N MET A 552 -19.71 11.69 -8.02
CA MET A 552 -18.75 12.47 -8.81
C MET A 552 -18.60 11.92 -10.20
N TYR A 553 -18.39 12.82 -11.18
CA TYR A 553 -18.28 12.42 -12.58
C TYR A 553 -16.90 12.77 -13.10
N SER A 554 -16.01 11.77 -13.13
CA SER A 554 -14.89 11.73 -14.07
C SER A 554 -15.30 10.93 -15.28
N ALA A 555 -15.04 11.42 -16.49
CA ALA A 555 -15.33 10.65 -17.68
C ALA A 555 -14.48 9.37 -17.75
N ARG A 556 -13.21 9.43 -17.34
CA ARG A 556 -12.24 8.33 -17.49
C ARG A 556 -11.28 8.27 -16.30
N GLY A 557 -10.85 7.07 -15.94
CA GLY A 557 -9.85 6.82 -14.92
C GLY A 557 -8.47 6.85 -15.56
N MET A 558 -8.14 5.80 -16.30
CA MET A 558 -6.80 5.59 -16.87
C MET A 558 -6.85 5.27 -18.36
N LEU A 559 -6.03 5.96 -19.16
CA LEU A 559 -5.78 5.64 -20.57
C LEU A 559 -4.28 5.43 -20.81
N ILE A 560 -3.91 4.25 -21.28
CA ILE A 560 -2.52 3.92 -21.64
C ILE A 560 -2.46 3.66 -23.14
N GLU A 561 -1.79 4.56 -23.86
CA GLU A 561 -1.48 4.39 -25.28
C GLU A 561 0.00 4.05 -25.53
N SER A 562 0.81 4.05 -24.46
CA SER A 562 2.25 3.72 -24.48
C SER A 562 2.55 2.53 -25.41
N GLN A 563 3.56 2.70 -26.25
CA GLN A 563 4.14 1.62 -27.08
C GLN A 563 5.49 1.16 -26.52
N LYS A 564 5.79 1.50 -25.26
CA LYS A 564 7.02 1.20 -24.55
C LYS A 564 6.70 0.42 -23.28
N ALA A 565 7.72 -0.23 -22.72
CA ALA A 565 7.60 -0.97 -21.47
C ALA A 565 7.05 -0.08 -20.35
N THR A 566 5.90 -0.47 -19.80
CA THR A 566 5.21 0.23 -18.72
C THR A 566 4.78 -0.80 -17.67
N TRP A 567 5.03 -0.51 -16.40
CA TRP A 567 4.70 -1.39 -15.28
C TRP A 567 3.69 -0.71 -14.36
N LEU A 568 2.67 -1.46 -13.96
CA LEU A 568 1.62 -1.03 -13.04
C LEU A 568 1.52 -2.08 -11.94
N TYR A 569 2.02 -1.75 -10.76
CA TYR A 569 2.01 -2.64 -9.61
C TYR A 569 1.09 -2.07 -8.53
N GLY A 570 0.09 -2.88 -8.16
CA GLY A 570 -0.91 -2.48 -7.17
C GLY A 570 -1.62 -1.18 -7.47
N THR A 571 -1.91 -0.91 -8.75
CA THR A 571 -2.65 0.27 -9.17
C THR A 571 -4.15 0.00 -9.19
N ALA A 572 -4.96 0.96 -8.76
CA ALA A 572 -6.42 0.90 -8.83
C ALA A 572 -6.98 2.14 -9.55
N SER A 573 -8.09 1.96 -10.28
CA SER A 573 -8.79 3.03 -10.99
C SER A 573 -10.29 2.80 -10.89
N GLU A 574 -10.99 3.66 -10.14
CA GLU A 574 -12.34 3.39 -9.65
C GLU A 574 -13.32 4.51 -9.97
N HIS A 575 -14.58 4.11 -10.16
CA HIS A 575 -15.78 4.96 -10.28
C HIS A 575 -15.76 6.02 -11.40
N SER A 576 -14.95 5.82 -12.44
CA SER A 576 -15.04 6.61 -13.67
C SER A 576 -16.21 6.15 -14.54
N VAL A 577 -16.82 7.10 -15.27
CA VAL A 577 -18.08 6.85 -16.01
C VAL A 577 -17.90 5.91 -17.20
N PHE A 578 -16.78 6.02 -17.94
CA PHE A 578 -16.54 5.19 -19.12
C PHE A 578 -15.61 4.00 -18.85
N TYR A 579 -14.38 4.27 -18.41
CA TYR A 579 -13.33 3.29 -18.19
C TYR A 579 -12.20 3.86 -17.34
#